data_AF-A0A2A6YN11-F1
#
_entry.id   AF-A0A2A6YN11-F1
#
_cell.length_a   1.000
_cell.length_b   1.000
_cell.length_c   1.000
_cell.angle_alpha   90.00
_cell.angle_beta   90.00
_cell.angle_gamma   90.00
#
_symmetry.space_group_name_H-M   'P 1'
#
loop_
_entity.id
_entity.type
_entity.pdbx_description
1 polymer ?
#
loop_
_entity_poly.entity_id
_entity_poly.type
_entity_poly.pdbx_seq_one_letter_code
_entity_poly.pdbx_strand_id
1 'polypeptide(L)'
;MFFKTYQKLLGVSCLTLCLVGCGSDSGEPLVGIEKNSFNSTVKIIFKTDNIEIQDLKLNRGNCEHDQNFLVKLIQETANTYLFVSEKEKAIKNHQAKIARLQKDLEELTQYVQQFNNLDKLLENIYNAIVQMDYFEQAKEYNNLAYGDAKAFDKAPRKFKLLYQTVGSSVMSNDSVLSKSLIGGLVHLSGENDNPIHVVKRMLDDFLSNKLIYKLIYEENTWGILHDNIIGAIEYTKNPKDYPYINLKELKKLIDSIVDDNGNSADGFLNEYKISKKGLQSLAKLKSMWPSVGKFYFAYLKEVIPRHAKEVTDKMISSEEKSIKANQAKLTEATQDIDKMEKAIKDLESKKNTLSVYLKFGESFTAHYKCQNLIEVGVKTDKGAWTFNFKR
;
A
#
# COMPACT_ATOMS: atom_id res chain seq x y z
N MET A 1 -0.65 33.82 -21.22
CA MET A 1 -1.32 35.10 -21.51
C MET A 1 -2.20 35.43 -20.31
N PHE A 2 -2.24 36.69 -19.89
CA PHE A 2 -2.90 37.25 -18.68
C PHE A 2 -2.10 37.09 -17.36
N PHE A 3 -1.72 38.10 -16.57
CA PHE A 3 -1.79 39.56 -16.70
C PHE A 3 -0.65 40.18 -15.85
N LYS A 4 0.16 41.05 -16.47
CA LYS A 4 0.91 42.11 -15.79
C LYS A 4 -0.10 43.16 -15.26
N THR A 5 0.37 43.96 -14.30
CA THR A 5 -0.16 45.27 -13.87
C THR A 5 -1.16 45.22 -12.72
N TYR A 6 -0.74 45.68 -11.54
CA TYR A 6 -1.24 46.94 -10.94
C TYR A 6 -0.29 47.34 -9.80
N GLN A 7 0.62 48.25 -10.14
CA GLN A 7 1.46 49.00 -9.23
C GLN A 7 1.14 50.48 -9.49
N LYS A 8 0.34 51.10 -8.62
CA LYS A 8 0.26 52.54 -8.29
C LYS A 8 -1.03 52.85 -7.52
N LEU A 9 -0.92 53.82 -6.61
CA LEU A 9 -1.87 54.30 -5.59
C LEU A 9 -1.82 53.44 -4.31
N LEU A 10 -1.28 53.90 -3.18
CA LEU A 10 -1.47 55.21 -2.56
C LEU A 10 -0.16 55.71 -1.91
N GLY A 11 0.34 56.85 -2.40
CA GLY A 11 1.16 57.73 -1.59
C GLY A 11 0.24 58.53 -0.70
N VAL A 12 0.30 58.29 0.61
CA VAL A 12 -0.15 59.24 1.64
C VAL A 12 0.85 59.17 2.78
N SER A 13 1.44 60.33 3.07
CA SER A 13 2.34 60.70 4.17
C SER A 13 2.35 59.75 5.37
N CYS A 14 3.50 59.11 5.64
CA CYS A 14 3.77 58.46 6.91
C CYS A 14 4.09 59.55 7.94
N LEU A 15 3.18 59.81 8.87
CA LEU A 15 3.48 60.60 10.08
C LEU A 15 4.35 59.74 11.00
N THR A 16 5.66 59.91 10.94
CA THR A 16 6.59 59.40 11.95
C THR A 16 6.47 60.29 13.19
N LEU A 17 5.76 59.80 14.20
CA LEU A 17 5.72 60.42 15.53
C LEU A 17 6.90 59.88 16.35
N CYS A 18 7.98 60.65 16.44
CA CYS A 18 9.02 60.43 17.45
C CYS A 18 8.56 61.07 18.76
N LEU A 19 8.17 60.26 19.74
CA LEU A 19 7.81 60.73 21.08
C LEU A 19 8.91 60.37 22.08
N VAL A 20 9.26 61.37 22.89
CA VAL A 20 10.22 61.25 24.00
C VAL A 20 9.42 60.72 25.21
N GLY A 21 9.73 59.50 25.67
CA GLY A 21 9.08 58.91 26.84
C GLY A 21 9.48 59.61 28.14
N CYS A 22 8.52 59.77 29.06
CA CYS A 22 8.76 60.30 30.41
C CYS A 22 9.27 59.16 31.30
N GLY A 23 10.57 59.14 31.57
CA GLY A 23 11.20 58.32 32.61
C GLY A 23 11.24 59.09 33.93
N SER A 24 11.27 58.38 35.05
CA SER A 24 11.33 58.92 36.42
C SER A 24 12.65 59.61 36.80
N ASP A 25 13.61 59.69 35.86
CA ASP A 25 14.88 60.39 36.02
C ASP A 25 15.03 61.43 34.90
N SER A 26 15.46 62.63 35.26
CA SER A 26 15.43 63.87 34.48
C SER A 26 16.41 63.95 33.29
N GLY A 27 16.62 62.84 32.55
CA GLY A 27 17.44 62.75 31.34
C GLY A 27 16.67 62.25 30.11
N GLU A 28 17.23 62.43 28.91
CA GLU A 28 16.64 61.88 27.68
C GLU A 28 16.47 60.35 27.77
N PRO A 29 15.35 59.79 27.26
CA PRO A 29 15.11 58.35 27.30
C PRO A 29 16.14 57.60 26.45
N LEU A 30 16.76 56.58 27.03
CA LEU A 30 17.77 55.72 26.40
C LEU A 30 17.20 54.83 25.28
N VAL A 31 15.88 54.79 25.17
CA VAL A 31 15.10 54.01 24.21
C VAL A 31 14.11 54.94 23.51
N GLY A 32 14.01 54.84 22.19
CA GLY A 32 12.99 55.49 21.35
C GLY A 32 12.08 54.46 20.70
N ILE A 33 10.89 54.87 20.26
CA ILE A 33 9.95 53.99 19.56
C ILE A 33 9.35 54.66 18.32
N GLU A 34 9.32 53.90 17.24
CA GLU A 34 8.57 54.17 16.02
C GLU A 34 7.44 53.15 15.89
N LYS A 35 6.20 53.62 15.79
CA LYS A 35 5.03 52.78 15.53
C LYS A 35 4.68 52.83 14.04
N ASN A 36 4.53 51.67 13.40
CA ASN A 36 3.94 51.57 12.07
C ASN A 36 2.59 50.83 12.16
N SER A 37 1.52 51.59 11.94
CA SER A 37 0.14 51.08 12.03
C SER A 37 -0.28 50.28 10.79
N PHE A 38 0.38 50.47 9.65
CA PHE A 38 0.00 49.81 8.39
C PHE A 38 0.40 48.33 8.35
N ASN A 39 1.52 47.99 8.97
CA ASN A 39 2.07 46.62 8.99
C ASN A 39 2.01 45.99 10.40
N SER A 40 1.33 46.64 11.35
CA SER A 40 1.25 46.25 12.76
C SER A 40 2.62 45.93 13.36
N THR A 41 3.58 46.83 13.18
CA THR A 41 4.92 46.72 13.78
C THR A 41 5.23 47.88 14.72
N VAL A 42 6.01 47.57 15.75
CA VAL A 42 6.66 48.57 16.59
C VAL A 42 8.17 48.38 16.50
N LYS A 43 8.88 49.46 16.21
CA LYS A 43 10.34 49.49 16.11
C LYS A 43 10.89 50.26 17.30
N ILE A 44 11.76 49.62 18.06
CA ILE A 44 12.40 50.15 19.27
C ILE A 44 13.83 50.51 18.88
N ILE A 45 14.24 51.75 19.10
CA ILE A 45 15.54 52.31 18.70
C ILE A 45 16.36 52.61 19.95
N PHE A 46 17.61 52.19 20.00
CA PHE A 46 18.46 52.39 21.17
C PHE A 46 19.38 53.60 21.00
N LYS A 47 19.37 54.48 22.00
CA LYS A 47 20.19 55.71 22.06
C LYS A 47 21.46 55.53 22.90
N THR A 48 21.78 54.32 23.36
CA THR A 48 23.02 54.01 24.07
C THR A 48 23.44 52.56 23.79
N ASP A 49 24.72 52.27 23.97
CA ASP A 49 25.28 50.94 23.77
C ASP A 49 24.92 49.98 24.89
N ASN A 50 24.96 48.68 24.57
CA ASN A 50 24.85 47.56 25.52
C ASN A 50 23.55 47.59 26.33
N ILE A 51 22.39 47.69 25.65
CA ILE A 51 21.08 47.48 26.29
C ILE A 51 20.56 46.10 25.91
N GLU A 52 20.12 45.33 26.91
CA GLU A 52 19.43 44.06 26.76
C GLU A 52 17.93 44.24 27.01
N ILE A 53 17.08 43.99 26.00
CA ILE A 53 15.63 43.90 26.23
C ILE A 53 15.34 42.66 27.08
N GLN A 54 14.64 42.86 28.20
CA GLN A 54 14.25 41.80 29.13
C GLN A 54 12.76 41.46 29.02
N ASP A 55 11.91 42.43 28.66
CA ASP A 55 10.48 42.23 28.48
C ASP A 55 9.90 43.29 27.54
N LEU A 56 8.88 42.91 26.77
CA LEU A 56 8.10 43.79 25.93
C LEU A 56 6.63 43.58 26.26
N LYS A 57 5.92 44.65 26.62
CA LYS A 57 4.48 44.63 26.92
C LYS A 57 3.76 45.57 25.97
N LEU A 58 2.89 45.02 25.14
CA LEU A 58 2.05 45.82 24.25
C LEU A 58 0.69 46.02 24.90
N ASN A 59 0.24 47.27 25.04
CA ASN A 59 -0.99 47.68 25.73
C ASN A 59 -1.20 46.99 27.09
N ARG A 60 -0.28 47.17 28.04
CA ARG A 60 -0.34 46.51 29.36
C ARG A 60 -0.47 44.98 29.30
N GLY A 61 -0.05 44.37 28.19
CA GLY A 61 -0.15 42.92 27.96
C GLY A 61 -1.45 42.47 27.30
N ASN A 62 -2.31 43.38 26.82
CA ASN A 62 -3.55 43.01 26.12
C ASN A 62 -3.38 42.85 24.59
N CYS A 63 -2.24 43.28 24.04
CA CYS A 63 -1.86 43.00 22.66
C CYS A 63 -0.91 41.81 22.63
N GLU A 64 -1.26 40.78 21.87
CA GLU A 64 -0.40 39.63 21.64
C GLU A 64 0.80 40.04 20.78
N HIS A 65 1.98 39.59 21.19
CA HIS A 65 3.21 39.68 20.41
C HIS A 65 4.01 38.42 20.64
N ASP A 66 4.60 37.89 19.58
CA ASP A 66 5.19 36.56 19.64
C ASP A 66 6.64 36.65 20.11
N GLN A 67 6.82 36.67 21.44
CA GLN A 67 8.12 36.77 22.09
C GLN A 67 9.09 35.63 21.71
N ASN A 68 8.58 34.50 21.21
CA ASN A 68 9.34 33.28 20.92
C ASN A 68 9.13 32.75 19.49
N PHE A 69 8.79 33.62 18.53
CA PHE A 69 8.51 33.21 17.15
C PHE A 69 9.66 32.44 16.49
N LEU A 70 10.92 32.90 16.67
CA LEU A 70 12.10 32.22 16.13
C LEU A 70 12.26 30.81 16.71
N VAL A 71 12.07 30.65 18.03
CA VAL A 71 12.15 29.35 18.71
C VAL A 71 11.07 28.39 18.22
N LYS A 72 9.83 28.87 18.06
CA LYS A 72 8.73 28.08 17.49
C LYS A 72 9.03 27.64 16.07
N LEU A 73 9.53 28.54 15.23
CA LEU A 73 9.85 28.26 13.83
C LEU A 73 10.99 27.24 13.68
N ILE A 74 12.03 27.33 14.52
CA ILE A 74 13.10 26.33 14.58
C ILE A 74 12.55 24.96 15.00
N GLN A 75 11.67 24.92 16.00
CA GLN A 75 11.04 23.67 16.44
C GLN A 75 10.14 23.06 15.37
N GLU A 76 9.33 23.86 14.68
CA GLU A 76 8.48 23.44 13.55
C GLU A 76 9.32 22.91 12.38
N THR A 77 10.46 23.55 12.12
CA THR A 77 11.43 23.11 11.11
C THR A 77 12.00 21.73 11.48
N ALA A 78 12.45 21.55 12.73
CA ALA A 78 12.96 20.27 13.22
C ALA A 78 11.91 19.15 13.16
N ASN A 79 10.66 19.44 13.52
CA ASN A 79 9.55 18.49 13.41
C ASN A 79 9.28 18.09 11.94
N THR A 80 9.37 19.05 11.02
CA THR A 80 9.19 18.80 9.58
C THR A 80 10.33 17.94 9.01
N TYR A 81 11.57 18.16 9.45
CA TYR A 81 12.70 17.29 9.13
C TYR A 81 12.50 15.84 9.62
N LEU A 82 11.95 15.64 10.82
CA LEU A 82 11.62 14.31 11.33
C LEU A 82 10.56 13.63 10.46
N PHE A 83 9.50 14.36 10.10
CA PHE A 83 8.46 13.86 9.20
C PHE A 83 9.04 13.43 7.83
N VAL A 84 9.95 14.22 7.25
CA VAL A 84 10.66 13.89 6.02
C VAL A 84 11.38 12.55 6.14
N SER A 85 12.18 12.37 7.20
CA SER A 85 12.90 11.11 7.47
C SER A 85 11.98 9.89 7.58
N GLU A 86 10.83 10.06 8.25
CA GLU A 86 9.82 8.99 8.35
C GLU A 86 9.23 8.62 6.98
N LYS A 87 8.95 9.60 6.11
CA LYS A 87 8.44 9.34 4.76
C LYS A 87 9.47 8.68 3.87
N GLU A 88 10.73 9.07 3.94
CA GLU A 88 11.81 8.40 3.23
C GLU A 88 11.96 6.94 3.66
N LYS A 89 11.90 6.68 4.98
CA LYS A 89 11.93 5.31 5.52
C LYS A 89 10.72 4.50 5.04
N ALA A 90 9.53 5.09 5.02
CA ALA A 90 8.33 4.44 4.49
C ALA A 90 8.49 4.08 3.01
N ILE A 91 8.99 4.99 2.17
CA ILE A 91 9.26 4.73 0.74
C ILE A 91 10.25 3.56 0.58
N LYS A 92 11.37 3.57 1.30
CA LYS A 92 12.36 2.47 1.26
C LYS A 92 11.74 1.13 1.66
N ASN A 93 10.86 1.12 2.67
CA ASN A 93 10.17 -0.09 3.10
C ASN A 93 9.21 -0.63 2.02
N HIS A 94 8.44 0.24 1.36
CA HIS A 94 7.57 -0.13 0.25
C HIS A 94 8.38 -0.66 -0.95
N GLN A 95 9.50 -0.01 -1.32
CA GLN A 95 10.40 -0.50 -2.36
C GLN A 95 10.97 -1.90 -2.03
N ALA A 96 11.37 -2.12 -0.78
CA ALA A 96 11.83 -3.43 -0.32
C ALA A 96 10.71 -4.50 -0.35
N LYS A 97 9.45 -4.13 -0.15
CA LYS A 97 8.32 -5.05 -0.35
C LYS A 97 8.13 -5.41 -1.82
N ILE A 98 8.18 -4.44 -2.73
CA ILE A 98 8.08 -4.67 -4.18
C ILE A 98 9.18 -5.63 -4.64
N ALA A 99 10.44 -5.38 -4.26
CA ALA A 99 11.56 -6.26 -4.62
C ALA A 99 11.37 -7.70 -4.07
N ARG A 100 10.80 -7.83 -2.87
CA ARG A 100 10.45 -9.15 -2.31
C ARG A 100 9.36 -9.85 -3.10
N LEU A 101 8.28 -9.16 -3.46
CA LEU A 101 7.20 -9.72 -4.26
C LEU A 101 7.69 -10.21 -5.63
N GLN A 102 8.57 -9.44 -6.29
CA GLN A 102 9.19 -9.83 -7.56
C GLN A 102 10.03 -11.11 -7.41
N LYS A 103 10.82 -11.20 -6.32
CA LYS A 103 11.61 -12.40 -6.02
C LYS A 103 10.73 -13.61 -5.71
N ASP A 104 9.66 -13.43 -4.95
CA ASP A 104 8.74 -14.53 -4.61
C ASP A 104 8.05 -15.09 -5.86
N LEU A 105 7.71 -14.23 -6.84
CA LEU A 105 7.17 -14.62 -8.14
C LEU A 105 8.20 -15.41 -8.97
N GLU A 106 9.46 -14.97 -8.98
CA GLU A 106 10.54 -15.68 -9.65
C GLU A 106 10.75 -17.08 -9.06
N GLU A 107 10.82 -17.18 -7.73
CA GLU A 107 10.99 -18.44 -7.01
C GLU A 107 9.82 -19.41 -7.27
N LEU A 108 8.57 -18.91 -7.30
CA LEU A 108 7.40 -19.72 -7.64
C LEU A 108 7.44 -20.19 -9.10
N THR A 109 7.82 -19.31 -10.02
CA THR A 109 7.94 -19.65 -11.44
C THR A 109 8.97 -20.75 -11.65
N GLN A 110 10.17 -20.61 -11.04
CA GLN A 110 11.21 -21.64 -11.09
C GLN A 110 10.74 -22.96 -10.45
N TYR A 111 10.05 -22.88 -9.31
CA TYR A 111 9.49 -24.05 -8.63
C TYR A 111 8.51 -24.82 -9.51
N VAL A 112 7.61 -24.15 -10.23
CA VAL A 112 6.66 -24.81 -11.15
C VAL A 112 7.41 -25.39 -12.37
N GLN A 113 8.41 -24.67 -12.89
CA GLN A 113 9.12 -25.08 -14.10
C GLN A 113 10.05 -26.28 -13.90
N GLN A 114 10.58 -26.51 -12.70
CA GLN A 114 11.51 -27.61 -12.41
C GLN A 114 10.88 -29.01 -12.58
N PHE A 115 9.55 -29.12 -12.51
CA PHE A 115 8.87 -30.40 -12.64
C PHE A 115 8.85 -30.87 -14.09
N ASN A 116 9.16 -32.16 -14.27
CA ASN A 116 9.25 -32.83 -15.57
C ASN A 116 8.07 -33.77 -15.87
N ASN A 117 7.17 -33.97 -14.90
CA ASN A 117 5.97 -34.76 -15.06
C ASN A 117 4.82 -34.17 -14.23
N LEU A 118 3.61 -34.50 -14.64
CA LEU A 118 2.37 -33.96 -14.10
C LEU A 118 2.12 -34.40 -12.66
N ASP A 119 2.41 -35.65 -12.33
CA ASP A 119 2.06 -36.22 -11.03
C ASP A 119 2.85 -35.57 -9.92
N LYS A 120 4.17 -35.44 -10.11
CA LYS A 120 5.03 -34.72 -9.15
C LYS A 120 4.64 -33.26 -9.03
N LEU A 121 4.27 -32.59 -10.13
CA LEU A 121 3.84 -31.19 -10.08
C LEU A 121 2.58 -31.04 -9.20
N LEU A 122 1.56 -31.85 -9.46
CA LEU A 122 0.29 -31.80 -8.74
C LEU A 122 0.44 -32.16 -7.26
N GLU A 123 1.14 -33.24 -6.95
CA GLU A 123 1.42 -33.67 -5.57
C GLU A 123 2.11 -32.56 -4.77
N ASN A 124 3.10 -31.91 -5.38
CA ASN A 124 3.87 -30.86 -4.73
C ASN A 124 3.07 -29.56 -4.53
N ILE A 125 2.29 -29.14 -5.54
CA ILE A 125 1.38 -28.00 -5.41
C ILE A 125 0.34 -28.27 -4.32
N TYR A 126 -0.26 -29.45 -4.33
CA TYR A 126 -1.26 -29.85 -3.37
C TYR A 126 -0.72 -29.83 -1.94
N ASN A 127 0.41 -30.50 -1.70
CA ASN A 127 1.04 -30.53 -0.39
C ASN A 127 1.39 -29.12 0.11
N ALA A 128 1.84 -28.24 -0.79
CA ALA A 128 2.09 -26.85 -0.44
C ALA A 128 0.80 -26.11 -0.05
N ILE A 129 -0.31 -26.29 -0.78
CA ILE A 129 -1.59 -25.65 -0.48
C ILE A 129 -2.16 -26.15 0.84
N VAL A 130 -2.23 -27.47 1.05
CA VAL A 130 -2.75 -28.07 2.30
C VAL A 130 -1.95 -27.62 3.51
N GLN A 131 -0.62 -27.61 3.38
CA GLN A 131 0.24 -27.14 4.46
C GLN A 131 -0.03 -25.66 4.79
N MET A 132 -0.22 -24.82 3.77
CA MET A 132 -0.53 -23.41 3.95
C MET A 132 -1.91 -23.17 4.58
N ASP A 133 -2.91 -23.98 4.20
CA ASP A 133 -4.26 -23.94 4.77
C ASP A 133 -4.26 -24.31 6.26
N TYR A 134 -3.53 -25.39 6.62
CA TYR A 134 -3.32 -25.77 8.02
C TYR A 134 -2.66 -24.64 8.82
N PHE A 135 -1.63 -24.00 8.26
CA PHE A 135 -0.96 -22.86 8.90
C PHE A 135 -1.85 -21.63 9.03
N GLU A 136 -2.73 -21.37 8.07
CA GLU A 136 -3.69 -20.26 8.13
C GLU A 136 -4.73 -20.51 9.23
N GLN A 137 -5.31 -21.71 9.29
CA GLN A 137 -6.26 -22.09 10.34
C GLN A 137 -5.63 -22.00 11.75
N ALA A 138 -4.38 -22.44 11.91
CA ALA A 138 -3.64 -22.31 13.17
C ALA A 138 -3.54 -20.86 13.64
N LYS A 139 -3.31 -19.95 12.69
CA LYS A 139 -3.18 -18.51 12.93
C LYS A 139 -4.52 -17.85 13.23
N GLU A 140 -5.57 -18.21 12.50
CA GLU A 140 -6.91 -17.64 12.66
C GLU A 140 -7.55 -18.05 14.00
N TYR A 141 -7.49 -19.35 14.33
CA TYR A 141 -8.15 -19.88 15.53
C TYR A 141 -7.26 -19.89 16.77
N ASN A 142 -6.00 -19.49 16.65
CA ASN A 142 -4.99 -19.54 17.72
C ASN A 142 -5.01 -20.87 18.50
N ASN A 143 -5.20 -21.98 17.77
CA ASN A 143 -5.46 -23.31 18.32
C ASN A 143 -4.28 -24.23 18.05
N LEU A 144 -3.64 -24.69 19.13
CA LEU A 144 -2.47 -25.58 19.10
C LEU A 144 -2.74 -26.94 18.43
N ALA A 145 -4.00 -27.37 18.31
CA ALA A 145 -4.37 -28.58 17.57
C ALA A 145 -4.08 -28.47 16.07
N TYR A 146 -4.04 -27.24 15.54
CA TYR A 146 -3.69 -26.92 14.15
C TYR A 146 -2.24 -26.43 13.98
N GLY A 147 -1.40 -26.52 15.02
CA GLY A 147 0.03 -26.23 14.95
C GLY A 147 0.45 -24.84 15.49
N ASP A 148 1.72 -24.48 15.27
CA ASP A 148 2.29 -23.18 15.69
C ASP A 148 1.77 -22.06 14.77
N ALA A 149 1.03 -21.08 15.31
CA ALA A 149 0.57 -19.91 14.54
C ALA A 149 1.71 -19.13 13.85
N LYS A 150 2.96 -19.27 14.34
CA LYS A 150 4.16 -18.69 13.70
C LYS A 150 4.67 -19.51 12.51
N ALA A 151 4.14 -20.71 12.27
CA ALA A 151 4.52 -21.57 11.15
C ALA A 151 4.12 -20.93 9.81
N PHE A 152 2.96 -20.27 9.74
CA PHE A 152 2.58 -19.49 8.57
C PHE A 152 3.64 -18.43 8.24
N ASP A 153 4.11 -17.68 9.23
CA ASP A 153 5.09 -16.62 9.01
C ASP A 153 6.46 -17.18 8.57
N LYS A 154 6.82 -18.38 9.01
CA LYS A 154 8.06 -19.11 8.63
C LYS A 154 7.97 -19.84 7.28
N ALA A 155 6.77 -20.04 6.73
CA ALA A 155 6.59 -20.78 5.49
C ALA A 155 7.35 -20.14 4.30
N PRO A 156 7.86 -20.94 3.34
CA PRO A 156 8.49 -20.43 2.13
C PRO A 156 7.58 -19.44 1.40
N ARG A 157 8.10 -18.26 1.04
CA ARG A 157 7.28 -17.18 0.48
C ARG A 157 6.65 -17.53 -0.87
N LYS A 158 7.34 -18.32 -1.70
CA LYS A 158 6.75 -18.88 -2.93
C LYS A 158 5.47 -19.68 -2.68
N PHE A 159 5.35 -20.38 -1.55
CA PHE A 159 4.13 -21.13 -1.20
C PHE A 159 3.03 -20.22 -0.66
N LYS A 160 3.39 -19.14 0.04
CA LYS A 160 2.42 -18.08 0.37
C LYS A 160 1.84 -17.44 -0.88
N LEU A 161 2.69 -17.13 -1.85
CA LEU A 161 2.25 -16.57 -3.13
C LEU A 161 1.38 -17.57 -3.90
N LEU A 162 1.77 -18.85 -3.97
CA LEU A 162 0.96 -19.91 -4.55
C LEU A 162 -0.42 -19.99 -3.89
N TYR A 163 -0.45 -20.01 -2.56
CA TYR A 163 -1.69 -20.06 -1.78
C TYR A 163 -2.59 -18.85 -2.04
N GLN A 164 -2.03 -17.65 -2.08
CA GLN A 164 -2.76 -16.42 -2.45
C GLN A 164 -3.23 -16.42 -3.91
N THR A 165 -2.51 -17.11 -4.80
CA THR A 165 -2.83 -17.21 -6.23
C THR A 165 -3.99 -18.16 -6.49
N VAL A 166 -3.98 -19.30 -5.81
CA VAL A 166 -5.01 -20.34 -5.98
C VAL A 166 -6.24 -20.01 -5.14
N GLY A 167 -6.08 -19.40 -3.97
CA GLY A 167 -7.13 -19.18 -2.96
C GLY A 167 -7.07 -20.25 -1.86
N SER A 168 -7.66 -19.95 -0.70
CA SER A 168 -7.81 -20.95 0.38
C SER A 168 -8.73 -22.08 -0.07
N SER A 169 -8.36 -23.33 0.24
CA SER A 169 -9.19 -24.51 0.01
C SER A 169 -10.51 -24.48 0.77
N VAL A 170 -10.62 -23.64 1.81
CA VAL A 170 -11.80 -23.56 2.69
C VAL A 170 -12.82 -22.53 2.21
N MET A 171 -12.45 -21.52 1.41
CA MET A 171 -13.33 -20.36 1.18
C MET A 171 -13.48 -19.85 -0.27
N SER A 172 -12.82 -20.39 -1.30
CA SER A 172 -13.07 -19.90 -2.67
C SER A 172 -13.02 -20.98 -3.76
N ASN A 173 -14.16 -21.65 -3.93
CA ASN A 173 -14.44 -22.48 -5.10
C ASN A 173 -14.65 -21.67 -6.40
N ASP A 174 -14.55 -20.33 -6.40
CA ASP A 174 -14.97 -19.51 -7.55
C ASP A 174 -13.83 -19.09 -8.50
N SER A 175 -12.56 -19.34 -8.14
CA SER A 175 -11.42 -19.07 -9.00
C SER A 175 -11.30 -20.20 -10.05
N VAL A 176 -11.22 -19.87 -11.34
CA VAL A 176 -11.02 -20.88 -12.41
C VAL A 176 -9.74 -21.67 -12.18
N LEU A 177 -8.73 -21.05 -11.57
CA LEU A 177 -7.49 -21.72 -11.18
C LEU A 177 -7.67 -22.65 -9.98
N SER A 178 -8.45 -22.28 -8.96
CA SER A 178 -8.79 -23.22 -7.88
C SER A 178 -9.62 -24.37 -8.40
N LYS A 179 -10.59 -24.14 -9.27
CA LYS A 179 -11.34 -25.21 -9.94
C LYS A 179 -10.45 -26.10 -10.80
N SER A 180 -9.43 -25.54 -11.47
CA SER A 180 -8.48 -26.28 -12.29
C SER A 180 -7.31 -26.89 -11.50
N LEU A 181 -7.22 -26.75 -10.19
CA LEU A 181 -6.15 -27.33 -9.36
C LEU A 181 -6.69 -28.17 -8.21
N ILE A 182 -7.83 -27.75 -7.68
CA ILE A 182 -8.50 -28.22 -6.48
C ILE A 182 -9.95 -28.65 -6.85
N GLY A 183 -10.35 -28.69 -8.13
CA GLY A 183 -11.72 -28.94 -8.59
C GLY A 183 -12.34 -30.21 -8.01
N GLY A 184 -13.02 -30.06 -6.87
CA GLY A 184 -13.62 -31.14 -6.10
C GLY A 184 -12.71 -31.85 -5.07
N LEU A 185 -11.53 -31.34 -4.74
CA LEU A 185 -10.63 -31.97 -3.76
C LEU A 185 -11.15 -31.89 -2.30
N VAL A 186 -12.16 -31.06 -2.03
CA VAL A 186 -12.84 -30.91 -0.73
C VAL A 186 -13.51 -32.22 -0.26
N HIS A 187 -13.61 -33.25 -1.11
CA HIS A 187 -14.21 -34.54 -0.77
C HIS A 187 -13.28 -35.76 -0.89
N LEU A 188 -11.98 -35.57 -1.13
CA LEU A 188 -11.02 -36.67 -1.32
C LEU A 188 -10.06 -36.73 -0.11
N SER A 189 -10.57 -37.21 1.02
CA SER A 189 -9.84 -37.42 2.27
C SER A 189 -8.97 -38.70 2.26
N GLY A 190 -8.31 -39.00 1.13
CA GLY A 190 -7.52 -40.23 0.93
C GLY A 190 -6.14 -39.98 0.32
N GLU A 191 -5.17 -40.83 0.68
CA GLU A 191 -3.72 -40.70 0.39
C GLU A 191 -3.31 -40.75 -1.11
N ASN A 192 -4.20 -40.64 -2.11
CA ASN A 192 -3.81 -40.95 -3.50
C ASN A 192 -4.61 -40.30 -4.66
N ASP A 193 -5.16 -39.09 -4.51
CA ASP A 193 -6.10 -38.59 -5.52
C ASP A 193 -5.62 -37.33 -6.28
N ASN A 194 -4.62 -37.53 -7.14
CA ASN A 194 -4.34 -36.64 -8.27
C ASN A 194 -5.52 -36.71 -9.27
N PRO A 195 -6.16 -35.58 -9.66
CA PRO A 195 -7.30 -35.56 -10.59
C PRO A 195 -7.12 -36.39 -11.86
N ILE A 196 -5.90 -36.42 -12.40
CA ILE A 196 -5.56 -37.17 -13.62
C ILE A 196 -5.44 -38.67 -13.33
N HIS A 197 -4.95 -39.04 -12.14
CA HIS A 197 -4.92 -40.43 -11.69
C HIS A 197 -6.31 -40.97 -11.39
N VAL A 198 -7.17 -40.15 -10.76
CA VAL A 198 -8.57 -40.49 -10.48
C VAL A 198 -9.32 -40.73 -11.78
N VAL A 199 -9.22 -39.82 -12.75
CA VAL A 199 -9.90 -40.02 -14.04
C VAL A 199 -9.29 -41.17 -14.84
N LYS A 200 -7.97 -41.39 -14.78
CA LYS A 200 -7.33 -42.57 -15.41
C LYS A 200 -7.87 -43.88 -14.83
N ARG A 201 -7.91 -43.99 -13.50
CA ARG A 201 -8.46 -45.14 -12.75
C ARG A 201 -9.93 -45.36 -13.15
N MET A 202 -10.72 -44.30 -13.19
CA MET A 202 -12.11 -44.32 -13.62
C MET A 202 -12.27 -44.85 -15.06
N LEU A 203 -11.44 -44.39 -16.01
CA LEU A 203 -11.44 -44.88 -17.38
C LEU A 203 -11.06 -46.37 -17.49
N ASP A 204 -10.12 -46.83 -16.66
CA ASP A 204 -9.72 -48.24 -16.60
C ASP A 204 -10.83 -49.12 -16.00
N ASP A 205 -11.49 -48.65 -14.93
CA ASP A 205 -12.53 -49.39 -14.22
C ASP A 205 -13.85 -49.48 -14.99
N PHE A 206 -14.27 -48.41 -15.67
CA PHE A 206 -15.48 -48.43 -16.50
C PHE A 206 -15.35 -49.37 -17.70
N LEU A 207 -14.20 -49.38 -18.36
CA LEU A 207 -13.96 -50.28 -19.50
C LEU A 207 -13.79 -51.73 -19.06
N SER A 208 -13.39 -51.96 -17.81
CA SER A 208 -13.27 -53.30 -17.22
C SER A 208 -14.56 -53.78 -16.54
N ASN A 209 -15.62 -52.95 -16.53
CA ASN A 209 -16.91 -53.22 -15.90
C ASN A 209 -16.80 -53.66 -14.42
N LYS A 210 -15.76 -53.20 -13.72
CA LYS A 210 -15.36 -53.77 -12.43
C LYS A 210 -16.06 -53.10 -11.24
N LEU A 211 -16.43 -51.82 -11.35
CA LEU A 211 -16.89 -50.99 -10.22
C LEU A 211 -17.86 -49.85 -10.62
N ILE A 212 -18.86 -50.14 -11.46
CA ILE A 212 -19.80 -49.13 -12.00
C ILE A 212 -20.60 -48.41 -10.89
N TYR A 213 -21.07 -49.13 -9.86
CA TYR A 213 -21.98 -48.57 -8.87
C TYR A 213 -21.31 -47.56 -7.90
N LYS A 214 -20.05 -47.83 -7.52
CA LYS A 214 -19.31 -46.99 -6.55
C LYS A 214 -18.87 -45.66 -7.18
N LEU A 215 -18.38 -45.71 -8.42
CA LEU A 215 -17.87 -44.54 -9.15
C LEU A 215 -18.99 -43.58 -9.62
N ILE A 216 -20.21 -44.08 -9.86
CA ILE A 216 -21.33 -43.25 -10.30
C ILE A 216 -21.99 -42.49 -9.13
N TYR A 217 -21.97 -43.06 -7.91
CA TYR A 217 -22.78 -42.56 -6.79
C TYR A 217 -22.01 -42.08 -5.57
N GLU A 218 -20.77 -42.54 -5.33
CA GLU A 218 -20.02 -42.19 -4.10
C GLU A 218 -18.89 -41.17 -4.32
N GLU A 219 -18.31 -41.08 -5.52
CA GLU A 219 -17.22 -40.14 -5.81
C GLU A 219 -17.70 -39.05 -6.77
N ASN A 220 -17.50 -37.77 -6.44
CA ASN A 220 -17.78 -36.60 -7.29
C ASN A 220 -16.84 -36.50 -8.51
N THR A 221 -16.57 -37.63 -9.15
CA THR A 221 -15.61 -37.85 -10.23
C THR A 221 -15.99 -37.15 -11.53
N TRP A 222 -17.29 -36.96 -11.77
CA TRP A 222 -17.81 -36.20 -12.91
C TRP A 222 -17.45 -34.71 -12.81
N GLY A 223 -17.56 -34.13 -11.61
CA GLY A 223 -17.10 -32.77 -11.32
C GLY A 223 -15.60 -32.60 -11.58
N ILE A 224 -14.78 -33.62 -11.30
CA ILE A 224 -13.33 -33.57 -11.57
C ILE A 224 -13.04 -33.46 -13.06
N LEU A 225 -13.71 -34.24 -13.91
CA LEU A 225 -13.52 -34.22 -15.36
C LEU A 225 -13.94 -32.87 -15.95
N HIS A 226 -15.09 -32.35 -15.50
CA HIS A 226 -15.62 -31.07 -15.93
C HIS A 226 -14.77 -29.91 -15.44
N ASP A 227 -14.65 -29.70 -14.13
CA ASP A 227 -14.06 -28.50 -13.55
C ASP A 227 -12.55 -28.35 -13.85
N ASN A 228 -11.83 -29.47 -13.94
CA ASN A 228 -10.40 -29.43 -14.23
C ASN A 228 -10.10 -29.36 -15.73
N ILE A 229 -10.64 -30.28 -16.53
CA ILE A 229 -10.27 -30.39 -17.94
C ILE A 229 -11.05 -29.41 -18.82
N ILE A 230 -12.37 -29.28 -18.64
CA ILE A 230 -13.14 -28.26 -19.37
C ILE A 230 -12.71 -26.86 -18.91
N GLY A 231 -12.54 -26.64 -17.60
CA GLY A 231 -12.01 -25.39 -17.07
C GLY A 231 -10.67 -25.00 -17.71
N ALA A 232 -9.73 -25.95 -17.82
CA ALA A 232 -8.46 -25.72 -18.50
C ALA A 232 -8.62 -25.41 -20.00
N ILE A 233 -9.53 -26.08 -20.71
CA ILE A 233 -9.82 -25.80 -22.12
C ILE A 233 -10.40 -24.39 -22.30
N GLU A 234 -11.34 -23.99 -21.45
CA GLU A 234 -12.00 -22.68 -21.55
C GLU A 234 -11.07 -21.53 -21.19
N TYR A 235 -10.17 -21.76 -20.24
CA TYR A 235 -9.19 -20.76 -19.82
C TYR A 235 -7.95 -20.69 -20.72
N THR A 236 -7.79 -21.66 -21.63
CA THR A 236 -6.74 -21.65 -22.63
C THR A 236 -6.96 -20.51 -23.62
N LYS A 237 -6.07 -19.49 -23.59
CA LYS A 237 -6.14 -18.34 -24.49
C LYS A 237 -5.92 -18.70 -25.96
N ASN A 238 -4.98 -19.62 -26.23
CA ASN A 238 -4.55 -20.00 -27.57
C ASN A 238 -4.54 -21.53 -27.73
N PRO A 239 -5.64 -22.14 -28.21
CA PRO A 239 -5.69 -23.59 -28.44
C PRO A 239 -4.59 -24.12 -29.38
N LYS A 240 -4.04 -23.26 -30.24
CA LYS A 240 -2.95 -23.57 -31.17
C LYS A 240 -1.62 -23.88 -30.49
N ASP A 241 -1.45 -23.50 -29.22
CA ASP A 241 -0.26 -23.81 -28.43
C ASP A 241 -0.15 -25.31 -28.11
N TYR A 242 -1.23 -26.07 -28.37
CA TYR A 242 -1.34 -27.50 -28.11
C TYR A 242 -1.65 -28.29 -29.39
N PRO A 243 -0.76 -28.29 -30.41
CA PRO A 243 -1.06 -28.87 -31.74
C PRO A 243 -1.27 -30.39 -31.73
N TYR A 244 -0.89 -31.06 -30.65
CA TYR A 244 -1.02 -32.52 -30.47
C TYR A 244 -2.38 -32.94 -29.92
N ILE A 245 -3.29 -31.99 -29.66
CA ILE A 245 -4.65 -32.29 -29.18
C ILE A 245 -5.68 -31.33 -29.77
N ASN A 246 -6.81 -31.88 -30.22
CA ASN A 246 -7.94 -31.07 -30.66
C ASN A 246 -8.83 -30.73 -29.46
N LEU A 247 -8.60 -29.57 -28.82
CA LEU A 247 -9.33 -29.16 -27.63
C LEU A 247 -10.85 -29.03 -27.86
N LYS A 248 -11.27 -28.66 -29.07
CA LYS A 248 -12.70 -28.57 -29.43
C LYS A 248 -13.35 -29.95 -29.48
N GLU A 249 -12.63 -30.95 -29.98
CA GLU A 249 -13.10 -32.33 -30.00
C GLU A 249 -13.06 -32.97 -28.62
N LEU A 250 -12.01 -32.69 -27.83
CA LEU A 250 -11.91 -33.12 -26.44
C LEU A 250 -13.09 -32.57 -25.61
N LYS A 251 -13.39 -31.27 -25.72
CA LYS A 251 -14.53 -30.66 -25.03
C LYS A 251 -15.84 -31.36 -25.40
N LYS A 252 -16.16 -31.47 -26.69
CA LYS A 252 -17.37 -32.19 -27.16
C LYS A 252 -17.44 -33.63 -26.67
N LEU A 253 -16.30 -34.30 -26.54
CA LEU A 253 -16.24 -35.67 -26.04
C LEU A 253 -16.56 -35.72 -24.55
N ILE A 254 -16.00 -34.80 -23.75
CA ILE A 254 -16.29 -34.67 -22.33
C ILE A 254 -17.76 -34.26 -22.10
N ASP A 255 -18.29 -33.30 -22.87
CA ASP A 255 -19.70 -32.87 -22.81
C ASP A 255 -20.68 -34.02 -23.17
N SER A 256 -20.21 -35.07 -23.84
CA SER A 256 -21.00 -36.28 -24.12
C SER A 256 -21.03 -37.30 -22.98
N ILE A 257 -20.24 -37.05 -21.93
CA ILE A 257 -20.05 -37.90 -20.76
C ILE A 257 -20.61 -37.19 -19.52
N VAL A 258 -20.31 -35.90 -19.37
CA VAL A 258 -20.70 -35.03 -18.25
C VAL A 258 -21.42 -33.80 -18.78
N ASP A 259 -22.52 -33.41 -18.14
CA ASP A 259 -23.27 -32.19 -18.46
C ASP A 259 -22.66 -30.94 -17.78
N ASP A 260 -23.19 -29.76 -18.12
CA ASP A 260 -22.71 -28.46 -17.60
C ASP A 260 -22.89 -28.32 -16.07
N ASN A 261 -23.66 -29.22 -15.43
CA ASN A 261 -23.87 -29.24 -13.98
C ASN A 261 -22.94 -30.24 -13.27
N GLY A 262 -22.01 -30.87 -13.99
CA GLY A 262 -21.15 -31.91 -13.43
C GLY A 262 -21.86 -33.25 -13.22
N ASN A 263 -23.04 -33.47 -13.79
CA ASN A 263 -23.78 -34.74 -13.75
C ASN A 263 -23.53 -35.56 -15.02
N SER A 264 -24.01 -36.80 -15.05
CA SER A 264 -23.95 -37.60 -16.28
C SER A 264 -24.75 -36.95 -17.42
N ALA A 265 -24.14 -36.85 -18.60
CA ALA A 265 -24.79 -36.32 -19.80
C ALA A 265 -25.94 -37.21 -20.31
N ASP A 266 -26.92 -36.60 -20.98
CA ASP A 266 -28.05 -37.33 -21.55
C ASP A 266 -27.60 -38.37 -22.59
N GLY A 267 -28.17 -39.58 -22.47
CA GLY A 267 -27.82 -40.74 -23.27
C GLY A 267 -26.44 -41.35 -22.97
N PHE A 268 -25.70 -40.86 -21.96
CA PHE A 268 -24.51 -41.54 -21.45
C PHE A 268 -24.89 -42.79 -20.64
N LEU A 269 -25.90 -42.67 -19.77
CA LEU A 269 -26.49 -43.79 -19.03
C LEU A 269 -27.81 -44.26 -19.66
N ASN A 270 -28.15 -45.53 -19.47
CA ASN A 270 -29.45 -46.13 -19.74
C ASN A 270 -29.83 -47.00 -18.53
N GLU A 271 -30.91 -46.64 -17.82
CA GLU A 271 -31.41 -47.36 -16.64
C GLU A 271 -30.28 -47.76 -15.67
N TYR A 272 -29.40 -46.81 -15.35
CA TYR A 272 -28.26 -46.96 -14.44
C TYR A 272 -27.06 -47.78 -14.96
N LYS A 273 -27.02 -48.09 -16.25
CA LYS A 273 -25.86 -48.72 -16.92
C LYS A 273 -25.28 -47.78 -17.96
N ILE A 274 -23.98 -47.89 -18.24
CA ILE A 274 -23.34 -47.12 -19.32
C ILE A 274 -23.95 -47.57 -20.65
N SER A 275 -24.45 -46.60 -21.42
CA SER A 275 -25.02 -46.87 -22.74
C SER A 275 -23.94 -47.30 -23.73
N LYS A 276 -24.33 -47.89 -24.85
CA LYS A 276 -23.39 -48.21 -25.94
C LYS A 276 -22.64 -46.97 -26.44
N LYS A 277 -23.32 -45.82 -26.48
CA LYS A 277 -22.75 -44.52 -26.84
C LYS A 277 -21.77 -44.04 -25.76
N GLY A 278 -22.12 -44.20 -24.49
CA GLY A 278 -21.24 -43.88 -23.36
C GLY A 278 -19.94 -44.68 -23.37
N LEU A 279 -20.00 -45.99 -23.63
CA LEU A 279 -18.81 -46.83 -23.76
C LEU A 279 -17.90 -46.39 -24.92
N GLN A 280 -18.49 -45.98 -26.05
CA GLN A 280 -17.73 -45.44 -27.19
C GLN A 280 -17.04 -44.12 -26.83
N SER A 281 -17.74 -43.21 -26.14
CA SER A 281 -17.16 -41.96 -25.65
C SER A 281 -16.00 -42.20 -24.68
N LEU A 282 -16.16 -43.11 -23.71
CA LEU A 282 -15.10 -43.47 -22.75
C LEU A 282 -13.89 -44.10 -23.44
N ALA A 283 -14.10 -45.03 -24.37
CA ALA A 283 -13.01 -45.65 -25.13
C ALA A 283 -12.23 -44.61 -25.94
N LYS A 284 -12.94 -43.66 -26.58
CA LYS A 284 -12.31 -42.55 -27.29
C LYS A 284 -11.53 -41.65 -26.33
N LEU A 285 -12.10 -41.30 -25.17
CA LEU A 285 -11.44 -40.45 -24.18
C LEU A 285 -10.17 -41.11 -23.64
N LYS A 286 -10.22 -42.41 -23.34
CA LYS A 286 -9.04 -43.19 -22.94
C LYS A 286 -7.95 -43.19 -24.00
N SER A 287 -8.31 -43.31 -25.28
CA SER A 287 -7.33 -43.26 -26.36
C SER A 287 -6.62 -41.89 -26.45
N MET A 288 -7.32 -40.81 -26.10
CA MET A 288 -6.78 -39.44 -26.08
C MET A 288 -6.04 -39.11 -24.78
N TRP A 289 -6.18 -39.93 -23.74
CA TRP A 289 -5.74 -39.62 -22.38
C TRP A 289 -4.26 -39.22 -22.25
N PRO A 290 -3.29 -39.85 -22.93
CA PRO A 290 -1.90 -39.39 -22.91
C PRO A 290 -1.74 -37.94 -23.39
N SER A 291 -2.47 -37.55 -24.45
CA SER A 291 -2.47 -36.18 -24.96
C SER A 291 -3.18 -35.21 -24.01
N VAL A 292 -4.24 -35.66 -23.33
CA VAL A 292 -4.95 -34.87 -22.31
C VAL A 292 -4.00 -34.56 -21.14
N GLY A 293 -3.30 -35.57 -20.62
CA GLY A 293 -2.31 -35.37 -19.56
C GLY A 293 -1.18 -34.43 -19.98
N LYS A 294 -0.67 -34.57 -21.21
CA LYS A 294 0.34 -33.66 -21.76
C LYS A 294 -0.18 -32.21 -21.87
N PHE A 295 -1.41 -32.03 -22.33
CA PHE A 295 -2.08 -30.73 -22.40
C PHE A 295 -2.21 -30.10 -21.01
N TYR A 296 -2.79 -30.84 -20.08
CA TYR A 296 -3.06 -30.35 -18.73
C TYR A 296 -1.76 -29.97 -18.00
N PHE A 297 -0.70 -30.76 -18.16
CA PHE A 297 0.61 -30.43 -17.62
C PHE A 297 1.18 -29.13 -18.18
N ALA A 298 1.14 -28.97 -19.50
CA ALA A 298 1.61 -27.76 -20.16
C ALA A 298 0.75 -26.53 -19.78
N TYR A 299 -0.56 -26.72 -19.64
CA TYR A 299 -1.50 -25.71 -19.14
C TYR A 299 -1.11 -25.25 -17.72
N LEU A 300 -0.95 -26.16 -16.76
CA LEU A 300 -0.62 -25.80 -15.38
C LEU A 300 0.73 -25.07 -15.26
N LYS A 301 1.73 -25.48 -16.06
CA LYS A 301 3.03 -24.81 -16.11
C LYS A 301 2.98 -23.38 -16.66
N GLU A 302 1.96 -23.05 -17.46
CA GLU A 302 1.69 -21.70 -17.96
C GLU A 302 0.85 -20.90 -16.97
N VAL A 303 -0.26 -21.50 -16.53
CA VAL A 303 -1.33 -20.78 -15.87
C VAL A 303 -0.97 -20.37 -14.44
N ILE A 304 -0.22 -21.21 -13.72
CA ILE A 304 0.16 -20.92 -12.32
C ILE A 304 1.09 -19.69 -12.27
N PRO A 305 2.20 -19.62 -13.03
CA PRO A 305 3.03 -18.42 -13.08
C PRO A 305 2.27 -17.20 -13.59
N ARG A 306 1.37 -17.36 -14.58
CA ARG A 306 0.59 -16.24 -15.11
C ARG A 306 -0.34 -15.62 -14.05
N HIS A 307 -1.12 -16.43 -13.35
CA HIS A 307 -2.00 -15.91 -12.30
C HIS A 307 -1.22 -15.35 -11.12
N ALA A 308 -0.11 -16.00 -10.74
CA ALA A 308 0.76 -15.49 -9.69
C ALA A 308 1.27 -14.10 -10.05
N LYS A 309 1.66 -13.90 -11.32
CA LYS A 309 2.04 -12.58 -11.83
C LYS A 309 0.89 -11.58 -11.73
N GLU A 310 -0.33 -11.94 -12.14
CA GLU A 310 -1.49 -11.04 -12.04
C GLU A 310 -1.79 -10.62 -10.59
N VAL A 311 -1.64 -11.53 -9.62
CA VAL A 311 -1.79 -11.23 -8.18
C VAL A 311 -0.64 -10.36 -7.69
N THR A 312 0.60 -10.69 -8.03
CA THR A 312 1.79 -9.91 -7.69
C THR A 312 1.72 -8.48 -8.24
N ASP A 313 1.30 -8.30 -9.50
CA ASP A 313 1.17 -6.99 -10.14
C ASP A 313 0.14 -6.10 -9.40
N LYS A 314 -0.98 -6.68 -8.92
CA LYS A 314 -1.95 -5.96 -8.09
C LYS A 314 -1.36 -5.52 -6.75
N MET A 315 -0.57 -6.39 -6.10
CA MET A 315 0.11 -6.06 -4.84
C MET A 315 1.16 -4.96 -5.04
N ILE A 316 1.96 -5.06 -6.11
CA ILE A 316 2.96 -4.04 -6.48
C ILE A 316 2.27 -2.70 -6.74
N SER A 317 1.17 -2.67 -7.50
CA SER A 317 0.43 -1.44 -7.79
C SER A 317 -0.07 -0.73 -6.52
N SER A 318 -0.50 -1.49 -5.51
CA SER A 318 -0.89 -0.94 -4.20
C SER A 318 0.29 -0.30 -3.45
N GLU A 319 1.45 -0.95 -3.47
CA GLU A 319 2.68 -0.44 -2.86
C GLU A 319 3.21 0.80 -3.62
N GLU A 320 3.16 0.82 -4.95
CA GLU A 320 3.51 1.98 -5.79
C GLU A 320 2.61 3.19 -5.52
N LYS A 321 1.30 2.97 -5.33
CA LYS A 321 0.36 4.03 -4.94
C LYS A 321 0.75 4.64 -3.60
N SER A 322 1.17 3.82 -2.65
CA SER A 322 1.65 4.26 -1.33
C SER A 322 2.96 5.05 -1.43
N ILE A 323 3.89 4.62 -2.29
CA ILE A 323 5.12 5.37 -2.58
C ILE A 323 4.79 6.74 -3.16
N LYS A 324 3.93 6.81 -4.19
CA LYS A 324 3.53 8.07 -4.83
C LYS A 324 2.90 9.05 -3.83
N ALA A 325 2.05 8.55 -2.93
CA ALA A 325 1.44 9.36 -1.87
C ALA A 325 2.48 9.90 -0.88
N ASN A 326 3.47 9.09 -0.48
CA ASN A 326 4.55 9.54 0.39
C ASN A 326 5.51 10.51 -0.32
N GLN A 327 5.77 10.34 -1.61
CA GLN A 327 6.58 11.26 -2.42
C GLN A 327 5.95 12.65 -2.55
N ALA A 328 4.62 12.72 -2.73
CA ALA A 328 3.90 13.99 -2.75
C ALA A 328 4.05 14.75 -1.42
N LYS A 329 3.81 14.06 -0.29
CA LYS A 329 3.99 14.63 1.06
C LYS A 329 5.44 15.05 1.34
N LEU A 330 6.40 14.29 0.83
CA LEU A 330 7.81 14.61 0.94
C LEU A 330 8.13 15.91 0.19
N THR A 331 7.62 16.09 -1.03
CA THR A 331 7.82 17.31 -1.82
C THR A 331 7.21 18.54 -1.13
N GLU A 332 6.01 18.42 -0.57
CA GLU A 332 5.37 19.49 0.21
C GLU A 332 6.21 19.86 1.44
N ALA A 333 6.63 18.87 2.24
CA ALA A 333 7.43 19.10 3.43
C ALA A 333 8.80 19.75 3.11
N THR A 334 9.46 19.32 2.03
CA THR A 334 10.73 19.94 1.60
C THR A 334 10.54 21.40 1.20
N GLN A 335 9.47 21.72 0.46
CA GLN A 335 9.16 23.12 0.11
C GLN A 335 8.88 23.98 1.34
N ASP A 336 8.25 23.41 2.37
CA ASP A 336 7.96 24.12 3.61
C ASP A 336 9.22 24.33 4.45
N ILE A 337 10.14 23.35 4.48
CA ILE A 337 11.48 23.52 5.08
C ILE A 337 12.21 24.68 4.41
N ASP A 338 12.29 24.72 3.08
CA ASP A 338 12.99 25.81 2.36
C ASP A 338 12.44 27.20 2.73
N LYS A 339 11.12 27.32 2.90
CA LYS A 339 10.46 28.56 3.34
C LYS A 339 10.80 28.90 4.79
N MET A 340 10.74 27.93 5.69
CA MET A 340 11.05 28.13 7.11
C MET A 340 12.51 28.50 7.32
N GLU A 341 13.45 27.83 6.65
CA GLU A 341 14.89 28.14 6.74
C GLU A 341 15.19 29.55 6.24
N LYS A 342 14.57 29.97 5.14
CA LYS A 342 14.69 31.35 4.66
C LYS A 342 14.16 32.35 5.68
N ALA A 343 13.01 32.06 6.30
CA ALA A 343 12.43 32.92 7.33
C ALA A 343 13.31 32.96 8.61
N ILE A 344 13.88 31.83 9.04
CA ILE A 344 14.84 31.75 10.15
C ILE A 344 16.05 32.63 9.85
N LYS A 345 16.68 32.48 8.69
CA LYS A 345 17.85 33.27 8.29
C LYS A 345 17.56 34.78 8.24
N ASP A 346 16.38 35.15 7.72
CA ASP A 346 15.93 36.55 7.71
C ASP A 346 15.74 37.10 9.13
N LEU A 347 15.22 36.31 10.06
CA LEU A 347 15.02 36.69 11.46
C LEU A 347 16.33 36.76 12.26
N GLU A 348 17.24 35.81 12.04
CA GLU A 348 18.59 35.81 12.63
C GLU A 348 19.37 37.05 12.20
N SER A 349 19.31 37.41 10.91
CA SER A 349 19.94 38.63 10.38
C SER A 349 19.40 39.93 11.02
N LYS A 350 18.18 39.88 11.56
CA LYS A 350 17.48 41.00 12.20
C LYS A 350 17.59 41.00 13.73
N LYS A 351 18.35 40.07 14.35
CA LYS A 351 18.54 39.94 15.81
C LYS A 351 17.22 39.83 16.61
N ASN A 352 16.24 39.05 16.15
CA ASN A 352 14.96 38.85 16.86
C ASN A 352 15.00 37.71 17.91
N THR A 353 15.85 37.82 18.93
CA THR A 353 15.82 37.00 20.17
C THR A 353 15.38 37.90 21.32
N LEU A 354 14.38 37.55 22.14
CA LEU A 354 13.84 38.51 23.11
C LEU A 354 14.89 39.09 24.09
N SER A 355 15.96 38.34 24.39
CA SER A 355 17.23 38.91 24.86
C SER A 355 17.98 39.47 23.65
N VAL A 356 17.66 40.71 23.30
CA VAL A 356 18.35 41.43 22.23
C VAL A 356 19.41 42.32 22.87
N TYR A 357 20.68 41.96 22.71
CA TYR A 357 21.78 42.88 22.97
C TYR A 357 21.96 43.79 21.74
N LEU A 358 21.55 45.05 21.87
CA LEU A 358 21.66 46.05 20.81
C LEU A 358 22.69 47.13 21.15
N LYS A 359 23.43 47.54 20.11
CA LYS A 359 24.37 48.65 20.14
C LYS A 359 23.66 49.98 19.81
N PHE A 360 24.33 51.09 20.09
CA PHE A 360 23.86 52.44 19.77
C PHE A 360 23.46 52.54 18.29
N GLY A 361 22.23 53.00 18.03
CA GLY A 361 21.68 53.16 16.69
C GLY A 361 21.06 51.90 16.08
N GLU A 362 21.17 50.72 16.72
CA GLU A 362 20.44 49.53 16.30
C GLU A 362 18.97 49.59 16.73
N SER A 363 18.11 48.83 16.04
CA SER A 363 16.68 48.78 16.34
C SER A 363 16.12 47.37 16.34
N PHE A 364 15.20 47.09 17.27
CA PHE A 364 14.42 45.86 17.34
C PHE A 364 13.01 46.09 16.79
N THR A 365 12.48 45.18 15.97
CA THR A 365 11.12 45.30 15.42
C THR A 365 10.25 44.14 15.88
N ALA A 366 9.20 44.45 16.64
CA ALA A 366 8.19 43.48 17.06
C ALA A 366 6.93 43.62 16.20
N HIS A 367 6.42 42.48 15.74
CA HIS A 367 5.09 42.37 15.15
C HIS A 367 4.06 42.19 16.25
N TYR A 368 2.91 42.86 16.13
CA TYR A 368 1.83 42.80 17.11
C TYR A 368 0.49 42.51 16.46
N LYS A 369 -0.40 41.87 17.22
CA LYS A 369 -1.75 41.57 16.78
C LYS A 369 -2.77 42.21 17.71
N CYS A 370 -3.15 43.46 17.42
CA CYS A 370 -4.26 44.13 18.08
C CYS A 370 -4.81 45.31 17.25
N GLN A 371 -6.09 45.65 17.45
CA GLN A 371 -6.78 46.69 16.68
C GLN A 371 -6.16 48.08 16.88
N ASN A 372 -5.72 48.41 18.11
CA ASN A 372 -5.17 49.71 18.45
C ASN A 372 -4.00 49.55 19.43
N LEU A 373 -2.76 49.67 18.97
CA LEU A 373 -1.60 49.83 19.87
C LEU A 373 -1.58 51.25 20.43
N ILE A 374 -1.90 51.39 21.72
CA ILE A 374 -1.96 52.67 22.47
C ILE A 374 -0.81 52.83 23.46
N GLU A 375 -0.14 51.74 23.85
CA GLU A 375 0.93 51.75 24.85
C GLU A 375 1.95 50.64 24.54
N VAL A 376 3.24 50.92 24.72
CA VAL A 376 4.34 49.94 24.63
C VAL A 376 5.22 50.09 25.86
N GLY A 377 5.29 49.06 26.70
CA GLY A 377 6.24 48.94 27.80
C GLY A 377 7.47 48.15 27.36
N VAL A 378 8.66 48.70 27.55
CA VAL A 378 9.94 48.06 27.27
C VAL A 378 10.70 47.95 28.59
N LYS A 379 11.02 46.74 29.03
CA LYS A 379 11.92 46.51 30.15
C LYS A 379 13.27 46.09 29.61
N THR A 380 14.34 46.65 30.15
CA THR A 380 15.71 46.30 29.83
C THR A 380 16.53 46.11 31.10
N ASP A 381 17.77 45.67 30.93
CA ASP A 381 18.80 45.64 31.98
C ASP A 381 19.15 47.02 32.57
N LYS A 382 18.84 48.11 31.87
CA LYS A 382 19.14 49.49 32.27
C LYS A 382 17.92 50.31 32.69
N GLY A 383 16.72 49.75 32.67
CA GLY A 383 15.51 50.46 33.09
C GLY A 383 14.24 49.95 32.43
N ALA A 384 13.12 50.55 32.77
CA ALA A 384 11.84 50.27 32.14
C ALA A 384 11.22 51.57 31.63
N TRP A 385 10.72 51.55 30.39
CA TRP A 385 10.08 52.70 29.75
C TRP A 385 8.70 52.33 29.25
N THR A 386 7.76 53.25 29.40
CA THR A 386 6.41 53.10 28.87
C THR A 386 6.15 54.24 27.89
N PHE A 387 5.87 53.87 26.64
CA PHE A 387 5.58 54.79 25.55
C PHE A 387 4.09 54.77 25.28
N ASN A 388 3.46 55.94 25.37
CA ASN A 388 2.04 56.11 25.10
C ASN A 388 1.86 56.74 23.72
N PHE A 389 1.04 56.11 22.88
CA PHE A 389 0.68 56.57 21.52
C PHE A 389 -0.70 57.21 21.49
N LYS A 390 -1.26 57.60 22.65
CA LYS A 390 -2.55 58.29 22.70
C LYS A 390 -2.48 59.54 21.82
N ARG A 391 -3.51 59.69 20.98
CA ARG A 391 -3.83 60.92 20.27
C ARG A 391 -4.57 61.86 21.21
#